data_AF-V6L3N5-F1
#
_entry.id   AF-V6L3N5-F1
#
_cell.length_a   1.000
_cell.length_b   1.000
_cell.length_c   1.000
_cell.angle_alpha   90.00
_cell.angle_beta   90.00
_cell.angle_gamma   90.00
#
_symmetry.space_group_name_H-M   'P 1'
#
loop_
_entity.id
_entity.type
_entity.pdbx_description
1 polymer ?
#
loop_
_entity_poly.entity_id
_entity_poly.type
_entity_poly.pdbx_seq_one_letter_code
_entity_poly.pdbx_strand_id
1 'polypeptide(L)'
;MTAFRRLTTGCTVHACFSLSDIPRVSVATTTGDISSVRAVAVRTLAESGRGHLGGRVELRTHGHTLRRRAVLRAADRAVALAVTATLRGDTTGVRVPVRPHA
;
A
#
# COMPACT_ATOMS: atom_id res chain seq x y z
N MET A 1 -10.40 -1.61 29.12
CA MET A 1 -11.67 -1.46 28.39
C MET A 1 -11.43 -0.58 27.16
N THR A 2 -11.02 -1.17 26.04
CA THR A 2 -10.71 -0.46 24.79
C THR A 2 -11.99 -0.30 23.97
N ALA A 3 -12.49 0.93 23.90
CA ALA A 3 -13.69 1.29 23.17
C ALA A 3 -13.48 1.11 21.65
N PHE A 4 -14.10 0.06 21.10
CA PHE A 4 -14.37 -0.07 19.67
C PHE A 4 -15.41 0.98 19.28
N ARG A 5 -15.00 2.09 18.67
CA ARG A 5 -15.93 3.03 18.07
C ARG A 5 -15.36 3.67 16.82
N ARG A 6 -15.57 2.97 15.70
CA ARG A 6 -16.29 3.49 14.54
C ARG A 6 -16.46 2.34 13.55
N LEU A 7 -17.69 1.86 13.46
CA LEU A 7 -18.20 1.19 12.27
C LEU A 7 -18.17 2.22 11.13
N THR A 8 -17.01 2.43 10.51
CA THR A 8 -16.98 3.04 9.18
C THR A 8 -17.35 1.94 8.21
N THR A 9 -18.53 2.04 7.63
CA THR A 9 -18.88 1.47 6.32
C THR A 9 -17.96 2.06 5.25
N GLY A 10 -16.66 1.77 5.33
CA GLY A 10 -15.63 2.33 4.47
C GLY A 10 -14.58 1.29 4.17
N CYS A 11 -14.06 1.29 2.93
CA CYS A 11 -12.94 0.43 2.60
C CYS A 11 -11.66 0.96 3.27
N THR A 12 -10.80 0.06 3.74
CA THR A 12 -9.42 0.36 4.11
C THR A 12 -8.47 -0.41 3.22
N VAL A 13 -7.38 0.23 2.83
CA VAL A 13 -6.26 -0.42 2.13
C VAL A 13 -5.11 -0.56 3.10
N HIS A 14 -4.66 -1.79 3.28
CA HIS A 14 -3.51 -2.14 4.10
C HIS A 14 -2.37 -2.48 3.14
N ALA A 15 -1.23 -1.81 3.30
CA ALA A 15 -0.02 -2.04 2.53
C ALA A 15 1.14 -2.38 3.46
N CYS A 16 1.83 -3.48 3.19
CA CYS A 16 3.09 -3.81 3.84
C CYS A 16 4.17 -3.86 2.77
N PHE A 17 5.35 -3.31 3.06
CA PHE A 17 6.50 -3.39 2.19
C PHE A 17 7.68 -4.02 2.90
N SER A 18 8.26 -5.04 2.27
CA SER A 18 9.48 -5.69 2.71
C SER A 18 10.54 -5.52 1.63
N LEU A 19 11.69 -4.96 2.01
CA LEU A 19 12.84 -4.85 1.11
C LEU A 19 13.38 -6.23 0.76
N SER A 20 13.90 -6.35 -0.47
CA SER A 20 14.67 -7.51 -0.90
C SER A 20 15.85 -7.05 -1.72
N ASP A 21 16.97 -7.75 -1.57
CA ASP A 21 18.18 -7.55 -2.38
C ASP A 21 17.99 -8.03 -3.83
N ILE A 22 16.93 -8.78 -4.10
CA ILE A 22 16.56 -9.17 -5.47
C ILE A 22 15.93 -7.95 -6.14
N PRO A 23 16.45 -7.45 -7.28
CA PRO A 23 15.98 -6.25 -7.98
C PRO A 23 14.66 -6.50 -8.72
N ARG A 24 13.61 -6.85 -7.97
CA ARG A 24 12.28 -7.11 -8.47
C ARG A 24 11.24 -6.74 -7.42
N VAL A 25 10.31 -5.86 -7.80
CA VAL A 25 9.13 -5.59 -6.98
C VAL A 25 8.04 -6.61 -7.31
N SER A 26 7.70 -7.43 -6.32
CA SER A 26 6.59 -8.38 -6.35
C SER A 26 5.41 -7.81 -5.59
N VAL A 27 4.21 -7.86 -6.16
CA VAL A 27 3.00 -7.35 -5.50
C VAL A 27 2.03 -8.51 -5.29
N ALA A 28 1.69 -8.76 -4.04
CA ALA A 28 0.59 -9.64 -3.66
C ALA A 28 -0.64 -8.77 -3.39
N THR A 29 -1.70 -8.92 -4.17
CA THR A 29 -2.94 -8.15 -3.99
C THR A 29 -4.12 -9.10 -3.95
N THR A 30 -5.13 -8.78 -3.14
CA THR A 30 -6.44 -9.43 -3.22
C THR A 30 -7.31 -8.85 -4.34
N THR A 31 -6.89 -7.74 -4.97
CA THR A 31 -7.64 -7.00 -5.99
C THR A 31 -6.76 -6.81 -7.22
N GLY A 32 -7.08 -7.45 -8.34
CA GLY A 32 -6.18 -7.71 -9.49
C GLY A 32 -5.53 -6.54 -10.24
N ASP A 33 -5.58 -5.29 -9.76
CA ASP A 33 -4.80 -4.19 -10.32
C ASP A 33 -3.42 -4.09 -9.65
N ILE A 34 -2.45 -4.76 -10.26
CA ILE A 34 -1.08 -4.90 -9.74
C ILE A 34 -0.12 -3.87 -10.38
N SER A 35 -0.39 -3.43 -11.61
CA SER A 35 0.56 -2.66 -12.43
C SER A 35 0.83 -1.25 -11.91
N SER A 36 -0.21 -0.50 -11.53
CA SER A 36 -0.05 0.87 -10.98
C SER A 36 0.69 0.86 -9.65
N VAL A 37 0.31 -0.07 -8.77
CA VAL A 37 0.94 -0.27 -7.45
C VAL A 37 2.42 -0.57 -7.59
N ARG A 38 2.77 -1.49 -8.49
CA ARG A 38 4.17 -1.86 -8.75
C ARG A 38 4.96 -0.65 -9.25
N ALA A 39 4.39 0.12 -10.18
CA ALA A 39 5.04 1.33 -10.69
C ALA A 39 5.28 2.37 -9.59
N VAL A 40 4.31 2.56 -8.67
CA VAL A 40 4.47 3.45 -7.52
C VAL A 40 5.60 2.96 -6.60
N ALA A 41 5.63 1.68 -6.24
CA ALA A 41 6.70 1.14 -5.40
C ALA A 41 8.09 1.31 -6.03
N VAL A 42 8.24 0.97 -7.32
CA VAL A 42 9.50 1.14 -8.06
C VAL A 42 9.91 2.61 -8.11
N ARG A 43 8.95 3.50 -8.39
CA ARG A 43 9.20 4.94 -8.44
C ARG A 43 9.65 5.47 -7.08
N THR A 44 8.98 5.12 -6.00
CA THR A 44 9.35 5.57 -4.64
C THR A 44 10.73 5.04 -4.22
N LEU A 45 11.09 3.81 -4.61
CA LEU A 45 12.45 3.28 -4.41
C LEU A 45 13.50 4.08 -5.20
N ALA A 46 13.22 4.37 -6.47
CA ALA A 46 14.12 5.15 -7.32
C ALA A 46 14.29 6.59 -6.81
N GLU A 47 13.21 7.26 -6.43
CA GLU A 47 13.21 8.61 -5.84
C GLU A 47 14.00 8.65 -4.52
N SER A 48 14.09 7.53 -3.80
CA SER A 48 14.85 7.41 -2.55
C SER A 48 16.31 6.96 -2.75
N GLY A 49 16.80 6.90 -3.99
CA GLY A 49 18.16 6.44 -4.33
C GLY A 49 18.39 4.94 -4.18
N ARG A 50 17.32 4.15 -3.98
CA ARG A 50 17.35 2.69 -3.76
C ARG A 50 16.72 1.92 -4.92
N GLY A 51 16.79 2.47 -6.15
CA GLY A 51 16.25 1.83 -7.36
C GLY A 51 16.92 0.51 -7.75
N HIS A 52 18.06 0.18 -7.13
CA HIS A 52 18.73 -1.11 -7.27
C HIS A 52 18.13 -2.21 -6.37
N LEU A 53 17.35 -1.84 -5.35
CA LEU A 53 16.67 -2.77 -4.47
C LEU A 53 15.29 -3.14 -5.03
N GLY A 54 14.85 -4.36 -4.76
CA GLY A 54 13.46 -4.75 -4.96
C GLY A 54 12.72 -4.87 -3.65
N GLY A 55 11.64 -5.66 -3.69
CA GLY A 55 10.85 -5.90 -2.49
C GLY A 55 9.51 -6.55 -2.77
N ARG A 56 8.83 -6.92 -1.69
CA ARG A 56 7.48 -7.45 -1.74
C ARG A 56 6.51 -6.42 -1.18
N VAL A 57 5.52 -6.07 -1.97
CA VAL A 57 4.36 -5.28 -1.56
C VAL A 57 3.23 -6.26 -1.29
N GLU A 58 2.69 -6.28 -0.07
CA GLU A 58 1.44 -6.95 0.23
C GLU A 58 0.33 -5.91 0.39
N LEU A 59 -0.69 -6.02 -0.44
CA LEU A 59 -1.89 -5.19 -0.40
C LEU A 59 -3.10 -6.02 -0.02
N ARG A 60 -3.78 -5.59 1.04
CA ARG A 60 -5.04 -6.17 1.49
C ARG A 60 -6.09 -5.07 1.58
N THR A 61 -7.16 -5.23 0.84
CA THR A 61 -8.32 -4.34 0.89
C THR A 61 -9.39 -4.98 1.78
N HIS A 62 -9.94 -4.19 2.70
CA HIS A 62 -11.01 -4.63 3.60
C HIS A 62 -12.21 -3.69 3.43
N GLY A 63 -13.43 -4.23 3.29
CA GLY A 63 -14.67 -3.46 3.18
C GLY A 63 -15.38 -3.54 1.82
N HIS A 64 -16.61 -3.01 1.76
CA HIS A 64 -17.50 -3.13 0.59
C HIS A 64 -17.20 -2.13 -0.54
N THR A 65 -17.28 -2.62 -1.78
CA THR A 65 -16.95 -1.99 -3.05
C THR A 65 -17.18 -0.47 -3.13
N LEU A 66 -16.17 0.31 -2.78
CA LEU A 66 -16.03 1.69 -3.22
C LEU A 66 -15.54 1.73 -4.68
N ARG A 67 -15.75 2.85 -5.37
CA ARG A 67 -15.30 3.06 -6.76
C ARG A 67 -13.86 2.60 -6.92
N ARG A 68 -13.58 1.70 -7.89
CA ARG A 68 -12.24 1.14 -8.19
C ARG A 68 -11.13 2.20 -8.15
N ARG A 69 -11.38 3.38 -8.73
CA ARG A 69 -10.43 4.51 -8.74
C ARG A 69 -10.06 5.04 -7.35
N ALA A 70 -11.00 5.10 -6.41
CA ALA A 70 -10.73 5.56 -5.04
C ALA A 70 -9.87 4.55 -4.27
N VAL A 71 -10.16 3.25 -4.46
CA VAL A 71 -9.36 2.17 -3.89
C VAL A 71 -7.93 2.20 -4.45
N LEU A 72 -7.77 2.39 -5.76
CA LEU A 72 -6.45 2.51 -6.39
C LEU A 72 -5.64 3.70 -5.84
N ARG A 73 -6.24 4.89 -5.74
CA ARG A 73 -5.56 6.05 -5.15
C ARG A 73 -5.15 5.82 -3.69
N ALA A 74 -5.97 5.12 -2.92
CA ALA A 74 -5.63 4.75 -1.56
C ALA A 74 -4.51 3.70 -1.50
N ALA A 75 -4.50 2.75 -2.43
CA ALA A 75 -3.44 1.75 -2.57
C ALA A 75 -2.11 2.39 -2.95
N ASP A 76 -2.09 3.28 -3.95
CA ASP A 76 -0.88 4.01 -4.36
C ASP A 76 -0.30 4.80 -3.18
N ARG A 77 -1.14 5.51 -2.43
CA ARG A 77 -0.73 6.23 -1.22
C ARG A 77 -0.21 5.29 -0.13
N ALA A 78 -0.92 4.19 0.13
CA ALA A 78 -0.51 3.21 1.15
C ALA A 78 0.84 2.60 0.82
N VAL A 79 1.12 2.34 -0.46
CA VAL A 79 2.37 1.75 -0.94
C VAL A 79 3.52 2.74 -0.84
N ALA A 80 3.34 3.99 -1.27
CA ALA A 80 4.36 5.03 -1.11
C ALA A 80 4.72 5.24 0.37
N LEU A 81 3.71 5.24 1.25
CA LEU A 81 3.91 5.34 2.69
C LEU A 81 4.60 4.10 3.27
N ALA A 82 4.22 2.90 2.84
CA ALA A 82 4.85 1.66 3.32
C ALA A 82 6.31 1.59 2.87
N VAL A 83 6.62 1.93 1.62
CA VAL A 83 8.00 1.98 1.14
C VAL A 83 8.81 2.99 1.95
N THR A 84 8.33 4.22 2.09
CA THR A 84 9.04 5.25 2.86
C THR A 84 9.22 4.90 4.34
N ALA A 85 8.24 4.25 4.96
CA ALA A 85 8.36 3.72 6.32
C ALA A 85 9.47 2.66 6.41
N THR A 86 9.46 1.66 5.53
CA THR A 86 10.49 0.60 5.51
C THR A 86 11.89 1.18 5.26
N LEU A 87 12.01 2.20 4.41
CA LEU A 87 13.28 2.88 4.17
C LEU A 87 13.81 3.63 5.41
N ARG A 88 12.90 4.09 6.29
CA ARG A 88 13.21 4.69 7.60
C ARG A 88 13.44 3.65 8.70
N GLY A 89 13.34 2.35 8.39
CA GLY A 89 13.49 1.25 9.35
C GLY A 89 12.19 0.83 10.04
N ASP A 90 11.03 1.36 9.62
CA ASP A 90 9.73 0.98 10.13
C ASP A 90 9.07 -0.06 9.21
N THR A 91 8.97 -1.30 9.70
CA THR A 91 8.35 -2.40 8.95
C THR A 91 6.87 -2.59 9.27
N THR A 92 6.25 -1.66 10.01
CA THR A 92 4.83 -1.76 10.32
C THR A 92 3.97 -1.53 9.07
N GLY A 93 2.94 -2.34 8.91
CA GLY A 93 2.00 -2.22 7.79
C GLY A 93 1.23 -0.91 7.85
N VAL A 94 1.18 -0.17 6.75
CA VAL A 94 0.45 1.09 6.64
C VAL A 94 -1.02 0.84 6.32
N ARG A 95 -1.92 1.57 6.99
CA ARG A 95 -3.37 1.50 6.76
C ARG A 95 -3.88 2.84 6.27
N VAL A 96 -4.45 2.86 5.07
CA VAL A 96 -5.04 4.05 4.47
C VAL A 96 -6.55 3.84 4.31
N PRO A 97 -7.40 4.67 4.93
CA PRO A 97 -8.83 4.63 4.68
C PRO A 97 -9.13 5.15 3.27
N VAL A 98 -9.94 4.41 2.53
CA VAL A 98 -10.49 4.86 1.25
C VAL A 98 -11.59 5.87 1.57
N ARG A 99 -11.33 7.13 1.22
CA ARG A 99 -12.39 8.14 1.28
C ARG A 99 -13.26 8.00 0.03
N PRO A 100 -14.58 7.77 0.16
CA PRO A 100 -15.47 7.97 -0.98
C PRO A 100 -15.28 9.42 -1.42
N HIS A 101 -14.88 9.61 -2.67
CA HIS A 101 -14.91 10.92 -3.28
C HIS A 101 -16.39 11.33 -3.30
N ALA A 102 -16.73 12.42 -2.62
CA ALA A 102 -17.99 13.12 -2.84
C ALA A 102 -18.15 13.44 -4.33
#